data_AF-A0A0J6FYR2-F1
#
_entry.id   AF-A0A0J6FYR2-F1
#
_cell.length_a   1.000
_cell.length_b   1.000
_cell.length_c   1.000
_cell.angle_alpha   90.00
_cell.angle_beta   90.00
_cell.angle_gamma   90.00
#
_symmetry.space_group_name_H-M   'P 1'
#
loop_
_entity.id
_entity.type
_entity.pdbx_description
1 polymer ?
#
loop_
_entity_poly.entity_id
_entity_poly.type
_entity_poly.pdbx_seq_one_letter_code
_entity_poly.pdbx_strand_id
1 'polypeptide(L)'
;MNLVFCYGTLRYGESNHEVIQGAVLKERNSWTKGMLYDTRNGYPALIESVEEEVYGELYEVNEQLLERIDILEGFQEGRDHNLYDRIVQRIESENGTYEAITYVMRDTEDHFIKIEGGDWVPYQNKSS
;
A
#
# COMPACT_ATOMS: atom_id res chain seq x y z
N MET A 1 -12.37 5.36 12.77
CA MET A 1 -11.74 6.17 11.71
C MET A 1 -10.27 5.82 11.75
N ASN A 2 -9.73 5.38 10.62
CA ASN A 2 -8.43 4.73 10.54
C ASN A 2 -7.58 5.45 9.49
N LEU A 3 -6.27 5.51 9.73
CA LEU A 3 -5.31 5.94 8.72
C LEU A 3 -4.87 4.70 7.94
N VAL A 4 -4.89 4.78 6.61
CA VAL A 4 -4.43 3.73 5.69
C VAL A 4 -3.40 4.32 4.74
N PHE A 5 -2.25 3.67 4.65
CA PHE A 5 -1.19 3.98 3.71
C PHE A 5 -1.37 3.17 2.43
N CYS A 6 -1.57 3.88 1.31
CA CYS A 6 -1.77 3.30 -0.01
C CYS A 6 -0.51 3.52 -0.86
N TYR A 7 0.20 2.46 -1.18
CA TYR A 7 1.44 2.51 -1.98
C TYR A 7 1.26 2.09 -3.45
N GLY A 8 0.13 1.46 -3.78
CA GLY A 8 -0.13 0.84 -5.09
C GLY A 8 -1.44 1.28 -5.73
N THR A 9 -2.24 0.30 -6.17
CA THR A 9 -3.43 0.50 -7.02
C THR A 9 -4.55 1.33 -6.39
N LEU A 10 -4.51 1.56 -5.07
CA LEU A 10 -5.45 2.42 -4.34
C LEU A 10 -5.11 3.91 -4.40
N ARG A 11 -3.91 4.28 -4.86
CA ARG A 11 -3.47 5.69 -4.97
C ARG A 11 -4.33 6.48 -5.95
N TYR A 12 -4.33 7.80 -5.80
CA TYR A 12 -5.08 8.70 -6.67
C TYR A 12 -4.70 8.51 -8.14
N GLY A 13 -5.70 8.22 -8.97
CA GLY A 13 -5.52 7.99 -10.41
C GLY A 13 -5.17 6.55 -10.79
N GLU A 14 -4.97 5.67 -9.82
CA GLU A 14 -4.72 4.24 -10.06
C GLU A 14 -6.01 3.43 -10.18
N SER A 15 -5.88 2.20 -10.69
CA SER A 15 -6.98 1.34 -11.15
C SER A 15 -8.05 1.02 -10.09
N ASN A 16 -7.69 1.00 -8.81
CA ASN A 16 -8.59 0.64 -7.71
C ASN A 16 -8.98 1.84 -6.82
N HIS A 17 -8.64 3.08 -7.21
CA HIS A 17 -8.92 4.26 -6.39
C HIS A 17 -10.42 4.43 -6.02
N GLU A 18 -11.32 3.95 -6.88
CA GLU A 18 -12.77 3.98 -6.66
C GLU A 18 -13.20 3.21 -5.39
N VAL A 19 -12.38 2.25 -4.92
CA VAL A 19 -12.61 1.49 -3.69
C VAL A 19 -12.62 2.40 -2.47
N ILE A 20 -11.79 3.44 -2.47
CA ILE A 20 -11.66 4.40 -1.36
C ILE A 20 -12.32 5.76 -1.67
N GLN A 21 -13.22 5.81 -2.66
CA GLN A 21 -13.96 7.02 -2.97
C GLN A 21 -14.71 7.52 -1.72
N GLY A 22 -14.43 8.76 -1.32
CA GLY A 22 -14.95 9.37 -0.09
C GLY A 22 -13.98 9.36 1.09
N ALA A 23 -12.82 8.70 0.97
CA ALA A 23 -11.71 8.86 1.90
C ALA A 23 -11.15 10.28 1.86
N VAL A 24 -10.61 10.74 2.98
CA VAL A 24 -9.94 12.05 3.08
C VAL A 24 -8.45 11.84 2.86
N LEU A 25 -7.89 12.48 1.83
CA LEU A 25 -6.44 12.49 1.63
C LEU A 25 -5.78 13.30 2.73
N LYS A 26 -4.93 12.66 3.54
CA LYS A 26 -4.20 13.27 4.65
C LYS A 26 -2.82 13.75 4.20
N GLU A 27 -2.06 12.87 3.54
CA GLU A 27 -0.74 13.18 3.00
C GLU A 27 -0.65 12.66 1.57
N ARG A 28 -0.33 13.55 0.62
CA ARG A 28 -0.12 13.15 -0.78
C ARG A 28 1.25 12.49 -1.00
N ASN A 29 2.25 12.95 -0.26
CA ASN A 29 3.61 12.47 -0.37
C ASN A 29 4.03 11.94 0.99
N SER A 30 4.02 10.63 1.12
CA SER A 30 4.37 9.93 2.36
C SER A 30 5.13 8.65 2.05
N TRP A 31 5.88 8.12 3.02
CA TRP A 31 6.66 6.91 2.85
C TRP A 31 6.75 6.08 4.13
N THR A 32 7.01 4.79 3.95
CA THR A 32 7.27 3.82 5.04
C THR A 32 8.50 3.00 4.71
N LYS A 33 9.03 2.28 5.71
CA LYS A 33 10.11 1.32 5.48
C LYS A 33 9.58 0.02 4.87
N GLY A 34 10.22 -0.42 3.80
CA GLY A 34 9.81 -1.61 3.06
C GLY A 34 10.49 -1.71 1.70
N MET A 35 10.33 -2.86 1.06
CA MET A 35 10.72 -3.09 -0.33
C MET A 35 9.46 -3.28 -1.18
N LEU A 36 9.41 -2.63 -2.35
CA LEU A 36 8.27 -2.71 -3.26
C LEU A 36 8.62 -3.59 -4.48
N TYR A 37 7.67 -4.42 -4.87
CA TYR A 37 7.81 -5.32 -6.01
C TYR A 37 6.61 -5.21 -6.96
N ASP A 38 6.85 -5.32 -8.27
CA ASP A 38 5.83 -5.61 -9.27
C ASP A 38 5.56 -7.11 -9.27
N THR A 39 4.33 -7.50 -8.92
CA THR A 39 3.90 -8.90 -8.90
C THR A 39 3.69 -9.49 -10.30
N ARG A 40 3.80 -8.66 -11.36
CA ARG A 40 3.45 -9.01 -12.76
C ARG A 40 1.97 -9.29 -12.99
N ASN A 41 1.13 -9.08 -11.97
CA ASN A 41 -0.33 -9.27 -12.04
C ASN A 41 -1.11 -7.94 -12.05
N GLY A 42 -0.42 -6.81 -12.23
CA GLY A 42 -1.04 -5.48 -12.31
C GLY A 42 -1.23 -4.77 -10.97
N TYR A 43 -0.58 -5.26 -9.90
CA TYR A 43 -0.57 -4.63 -8.58
C TYR A 43 0.77 -4.89 -7.88
N PRO A 44 1.23 -3.99 -6.99
CA PRO A 44 2.50 -4.17 -6.30
C PRO A 44 2.38 -4.97 -5.00
N ALA A 45 3.51 -5.50 -4.54
CA ALA A 45 3.65 -6.12 -3.22
C ALA A 45 4.65 -5.34 -2.37
N LEU A 46 4.24 -4.97 -1.15
CA LEU A 46 5.14 -4.43 -0.13
C LEU A 46 5.62 -5.56 0.78
N ILE A 47 6.94 -5.68 0.94
CA ILE A 47 7.58 -6.61 1.87
C ILE A 47 8.27 -5.78 2.96
N GLU A 48 8.14 -6.22 4.21
CA GLU A 48 8.77 -5.52 5.34
C GLU A 48 10.30 -5.53 5.20
N SER A 49 10.91 -4.35 5.36
CA SER A 49 12.35 -4.12 5.31
C SER A 49 12.67 -2.86 6.08
N VAL A 50 13.90 -2.71 6.56
CA VAL A 50 14.38 -1.51 7.26
C VAL A 50 15.31 -0.64 6.41
N GLU A 51 15.76 -1.15 5.27
CA GLU A 51 16.81 -0.52 4.46
C GLU A 51 16.24 0.45 3.42
N GLU A 52 15.06 0.16 2.91
CA GLU A 52 14.45 0.86 1.79
C GLU A 52 13.15 1.54 2.17
N GLU A 53 12.69 2.42 1.29
CA GLU A 53 11.49 3.23 1.48
C GLU A 53 10.51 2.98 0.35
N VAL A 54 9.23 2.84 0.72
CA VAL A 54 8.13 2.77 -0.22
C VAL A 54 7.32 4.05 -0.13
N TYR A 55 7.06 4.65 -1.29
CA TYR A 55 6.32 5.89 -1.44
C TYR A 55 4.85 5.64 -1.73
N GLY A 56 3.99 6.46 -1.13
CA GLY A 56 2.56 6.34 -1.25
C GLY A 56 1.81 7.54 -0.70
N GLU A 57 0.51 7.36 -0.57
CA GLU A 57 -0.44 8.36 -0.09
C GLU A 57 -1.08 7.86 1.21
N LEU A 58 -1.32 8.79 2.15
CA LEU A 58 -1.99 8.50 3.40
C LEU A 58 -3.43 8.99 3.36
N TYR A 59 -4.37 8.11 3.66
CA TYR A 59 -5.80 8.38 3.67
C TYR A 59 -6.42 8.16 5.05
N GLU A 60 -7.38 8.99 5.40
CA GLU A 60 -8.30 8.74 6.50
C GLU A 60 -9.57 8.09 5.96
N VAL A 61 -9.89 6.91 6.49
CA VAL A 61 -11.02 6.07 6.07
C VAL A 61 -11.91 5.71 7.26
N ASN A 62 -13.21 5.56 7.00
CA ASN A 62 -14.14 5.00 7.97
C ASN A 62 -14.10 3.46 7.95
N GLU A 63 -14.80 2.80 8.86
CA GLU A 63 -14.82 1.33 8.94
C GLU A 63 -15.36 0.68 7.65
N GLN A 64 -16.37 1.27 7.01
CA GLN A 64 -16.95 0.72 5.77
C GLN A 64 -15.96 0.75 4.60
N LEU A 65 -15.15 1.81 4.50
CA LEU A 65 -14.08 1.89 3.50
C LEU A 65 -12.94 0.93 3.84
N LEU A 66 -12.59 0.78 5.12
CA LEU A 66 -11.59 -0.19 5.55
C LEU A 66 -11.99 -1.62 5.17
N GLU A 67 -13.24 -2.02 5.42
CA GLU A 67 -13.76 -3.33 5.01
C GLU A 67 -13.68 -3.55 3.49
N ARG A 68 -13.94 -2.51 2.69
CA ARG A 68 -13.80 -2.59 1.21
C ARG A 68 -12.36 -2.80 0.80
N ILE A 69 -11.41 -2.16 1.49
CA ILE A 69 -9.98 -2.36 1.25
C ILE A 69 -9.58 -3.78 1.67
N ASP A 70 -10.00 -4.25 2.85
CA ASP A 70 -9.71 -5.61 3.33
C ASP A 70 -10.17 -6.66 2.29
N ILE A 71 -11.35 -6.50 1.70
CA ILE A 71 -11.86 -7.38 0.63
C ILE A 71 -10.99 -7.33 -0.62
N LEU A 72 -10.57 -6.13 -1.06
CA LEU A 72 -9.72 -5.97 -2.25
C LEU A 72 -8.35 -6.64 -2.05
N GLU A 73 -7.73 -6.41 -0.90
CA GLU A 73 -6.41 -6.91 -0.53
C GLU A 73 -6.45 -8.39 -0.10
N GLY A 74 -7.60 -9.05 -0.18
CA GLY A 74 -7.77 -10.45 0.18
C GLY A 74 -7.44 -10.74 1.64
N PHE A 75 -7.62 -9.75 2.52
CA PHE A 75 -7.42 -9.85 3.95
C PHE A 75 -8.71 -10.25 4.66
N GLN A 76 -8.61 -11.22 5.56
CA GLN A 76 -9.64 -11.57 6.53
C GLN A 76 -8.98 -11.84 7.88
N GLU A 77 -9.47 -11.18 8.93
CA GLU A 77 -8.98 -11.37 10.28
C GLU A 77 -9.19 -12.84 10.74
N GLY A 78 -8.14 -13.44 11.33
CA GLY A 78 -8.17 -14.81 11.84
C GLY A 78 -8.07 -15.92 10.78
N ARG A 79 -7.84 -15.59 9.50
CA ARG A 79 -7.61 -16.57 8.44
C ARG A 79 -6.12 -16.97 8.36
N ASP A 80 -5.86 -18.26 8.17
CA ASP A 80 -4.47 -18.80 8.10
C ASP A 80 -3.68 -18.28 6.89
N HIS A 81 -4.38 -17.98 5.79
CA HIS A 81 -3.78 -17.56 4.51
C HIS A 81 -4.53 -16.36 3.91
N ASN A 82 -4.01 -15.16 4.15
CA ASN A 82 -4.41 -13.95 3.45
C ASN A 82 -3.47 -13.69 2.26
N LEU A 83 -3.95 -12.95 1.26
CA LEU A 83 -3.10 -12.49 0.16
C LEU A 83 -2.10 -11.44 0.69
N TYR A 84 -2.62 -10.48 1.47
CA TYR A 84 -1.83 -9.53 2.24
C TYR A 84 -2.20 -9.62 3.72
N ASP A 85 -1.23 -9.42 4.59
CA ASP A 85 -1.46 -9.21 6.02
C ASP A 85 -1.63 -7.71 6.32
N ARG A 86 -2.58 -7.41 7.19
CA ARG A 86 -2.82 -6.04 7.67
C ARG A 86 -1.93 -5.77 8.87
N ILE A 87 -1.04 -4.78 8.76
CA ILE A 87 -0.16 -4.35 9.85
C ILE A 87 -0.27 -2.85 10.08
N VAL A 88 0.22 -2.37 11.23
CA VAL A 88 0.38 -0.94 11.49
C VAL A 88 1.86 -0.60 11.32
N GLN A 89 2.16 0.38 10.46
CA GLN A 89 3.51 0.89 10.26
C GLN A 89 3.59 2.39 10.55
N ARG A 90 4.81 2.82 10.85
CA ARG A 90 5.18 4.23 10.96
C ARG A 90 5.32 4.82 9.55
N ILE A 91 4.48 5.80 9.25
CA ILE A 91 4.47 6.54 7.99
C ILE A 91 5.07 7.92 8.24
N GLU A 92 6.05 8.29 7.41
CA GLU A 92 6.67 9.60 7.43
C GLU A 92 6.10 10.47 6.29
N SER A 93 5.98 11.77 6.55
CA SER A 93 5.73 12.79 5.54
C SER A 93 6.48 14.07 5.90
N GLU A 94 6.48 15.04 4.99
CA GLU A 94 7.02 16.39 5.28
C GLU A 94 6.27 17.11 6.41
N ASN A 95 5.02 16.73 6.67
CA ASN A 95 4.16 17.35 7.68
C ASN A 95 4.20 16.63 9.04
N GLY A 96 4.78 15.43 9.12
CA GLY A 96 4.94 14.71 10.37
C GLY A 96 5.00 13.19 10.22
N THR A 97 4.88 12.52 11.35
CA THR A 97 4.87 11.06 11.45
C THR A 97 3.48 10.57 11.88
N TYR A 98 3.02 9.48 11.27
CA TYR A 98 1.73 8.84 11.53
C TYR A 98 1.91 7.35 11.81
N GLU A 99 0.98 6.75 12.56
CA GLU A 99 0.78 5.30 12.60
C GLU A 99 -0.41 4.97 11.71
N ALA A 100 -0.22 4.11 10.72
CA ALA A 100 -1.25 3.79 9.75
C ALA A 100 -1.26 2.31 9.41
N ILE A 101 -2.44 1.83 9.06
CA ILE A 101 -2.64 0.51 8.48
C ILE A 101 -1.99 0.46 7.10
N THR A 102 -1.27 -0.62 6.80
CA THR A 102 -0.80 -0.97 5.46
C THR A 102 -0.95 -2.48 5.25
N TYR A 103 -0.87 -2.91 4.00
CA TYR A 103 -1.02 -4.29 3.57
C TYR A 103 0.32 -4.81 3.08
N VAL A 104 0.79 -5.94 3.62
CA VAL A 104 2.11 -6.50 3.29
C VAL A 104 2.01 -7.94 2.85
N MET A 105 2.87 -8.37 1.94
CA MET A 105 3.07 -9.79 1.65
C MET A 105 4.17 -10.34 2.56
N ARG A 106 4.01 -11.60 2.97
CA ARG A 106 5.02 -12.28 3.82
C ARG A 106 6.31 -12.54 3.06
N ASP A 107 6.18 -12.98 1.82
CA ASP A 107 7.28 -13.44 0.99
C ASP A 107 7.10 -12.96 -0.45
N THR A 108 8.22 -12.90 -1.17
CA THR A 108 8.23 -12.65 -2.62
C THR A 108 8.12 -13.97 -3.40
N GLU A 109 7.63 -13.89 -4.64
CA GLU A 109 7.73 -15.00 -5.60
C GLU A 109 8.85 -14.77 -6.62
N ASP A 110 9.36 -15.86 -7.22
CA ASP A 110 10.50 -15.82 -8.17
C ASP A 110 10.27 -14.88 -9.37
N HIS A 111 9.01 -14.66 -9.75
CA HIS A 111 8.65 -13.84 -10.90
C HIS A 111 8.46 -12.36 -10.55
N PHE A 112 8.54 -11.99 -9.27
CA PHE A 112 8.41 -10.60 -8.83
C PHE A 112 9.61 -9.78 -9.28
N ILE A 113 9.35 -8.56 -9.74
CA ILE A 113 10.41 -7.63 -10.12
C ILE A 113 10.50 -6.54 -9.07
N LYS A 114 11.65 -6.39 -8.43
CA LYS A 114 11.89 -5.30 -7.48
C LYS A 114 11.73 -3.95 -8.17
N ILE A 115 10.98 -3.05 -7.55
CA ILE A 115 10.78 -1.68 -8.02
C ILE A 115 11.85 -0.79 -7.38
N GLU A 116 12.91 -0.52 -8.14
CA GLU A 116 13.95 0.41 -7.71
C GLU A 116 13.38 1.81 -7.46
N GLY A 117 13.65 2.35 -6.27
CA GLY A 117 13.11 3.63 -5.81
C GLY A 117 11.76 3.56 -5.10
N GLY A 118 11.14 2.37 -5.01
CA GLY A 118 10.00 2.12 -4.12
C GLY A 118 8.72 2.89 -4.45
N ASP A 119 8.52 3.33 -5.70
CA ASP A 119 7.33 4.08 -6.10
C ASP A 119 6.64 3.44 -7.31
N TRP A 120 5.41 2.96 -7.09
CA TRP A 120 4.58 2.29 -8.08
C TRP A 120 4.22 3.17 -9.28
N VAL A 121 3.84 4.43 -9.04
CA VAL A 121 3.27 5.30 -10.09
C VAL A 121 4.33 5.67 -11.16
N PRO A 122 5.53 6.16 -10.80
CA PRO A 122 6.60 6.40 -11.76
C PRO A 122 7.12 5.12 -12.42
N TYR A 123 7.08 3.97 -11.73
CA TYR A 123 7.50 2.69 -12.29
C TYR A 123 6.64 2.30 -13.50
N GLN A 124 5.31 2.36 -13.38
CA GLN A 124 4.39 2.01 -14.47
C GLN A 124 4.61 2.87 -15.74
N ASN A 125 4.92 4.15 -15.56
CA ASN A 125 5.17 5.08 -16.68
C ASN A 125 6.46 4.78 -17.44
N LYS A 126 7.43 4.07 -16.83
CA LYS A 126 8.69 3.68 -17.48
C LYS A 126 8.59 2.33 -18.20
N SER A 127 7.58 1.53 -17.87
CA SER A 127 7.36 0.21 -18.45
C SER A 127 6.42 0.21 -19.66
N SER A 128 5.92 1.39 -20.06
CA SER A 128 5.03 1.61 -21.20
C SER A 128 5.77 1.98 -22.48
#